data_AF-A0A3P1YXU8-F1
#
_entry.id   AF-A0A3P1YXU8-F1
#
_cell.length_a   1.000
_cell.length_b   1.000
_cell.length_c   1.000
_cell.angle_alpha   90.00
_cell.angle_beta   90.00
_cell.angle_gamma   90.00
#
_symmetry.space_group_name_H-M   'P 1'
#
loop_
_entity.id
_entity.type
_entity.pdbx_description
1 polymer ?
#
loop_
_entity_poly.entity_id
_entity_poly.type
_entity_poly.pdbx_seq_one_letter_code
_entity_poly.pdbx_strand_id
1 'polypeptide(L)'
;MIRFYGLRVFFLSMLFAGASTNLFWLHAQLAEKVFRTDYRINSENERKLFVALDNLSFFRNTESTSFAQKGYTLPGFWLQLKGVYYPTENIKLEGGVHSVWFWGATRYPAFAYKDIAVWRGEESKHNVHLLPYLRAHVALSDQVDLILGDLYGGSNHGLIDPLYNPELNLSSDPEAGVQILYHPRWMDLDIWLNWESFIYKLDTHQEAFTFGWSSRFKFNSTESTFHVYALMQALAQHRGGELDTISNGQSVQTMLNGAAGVGVDWNVRHGVLKKLQMEIDVTGYYQHAGNLWPLKRGYGWYGSMTADLCDFRARAAYWKCDDFISLFGNPFYGAISTYLDDAVYRQPRMVYAGAEYTRRFGHEFSLGINADAFYRIGARMVDPKKRHDAEGDRFNYSFGVFFRFRPSFLIKRF
;
A
#
# COMPACT_ATOMS: atom_id res chain seq x y z
N MET A 1 32.67 -45.80 -63.77
CA MET A 1 33.70 -45.95 -62.71
C MET A 1 33.03 -45.51 -61.40
N ILE A 2 32.81 -46.41 -60.43
CA ILE A 2 32.23 -46.15 -59.06
C ILE A 2 30.74 -45.65 -59.08
N ARG A 3 29.69 -46.36 -58.62
CA ARG A 3 29.21 -46.77 -57.26
C ARG A 3 28.75 -45.58 -56.36
N PHE A 4 27.66 -45.60 -55.55
CA PHE A 4 26.59 -46.59 -55.28
C PHE A 4 25.31 -45.95 -54.66
N TYR A 5 24.10 -46.38 -55.08
CA TYR A 5 22.80 -46.57 -54.38
C TYR A 5 22.31 -45.78 -53.12
N GLY A 6 21.01 -45.42 -53.13
CA GLY A 6 20.13 -45.12 -51.95
C GLY A 6 19.01 -44.09 -52.26
N LEU A 7 17.72 -44.44 -52.45
CA LEU A 7 16.62 -44.56 -51.45
C LEU A 7 16.47 -43.35 -50.48
N ARG A 8 15.28 -42.85 -50.10
CA ARG A 8 13.85 -42.94 -50.54
C ARG A 8 13.01 -42.00 -49.61
N VAL A 9 11.69 -41.93 -49.84
CA VAL A 9 10.60 -41.51 -48.90
C VAL A 9 10.21 -40.02 -48.76
N PHE A 10 8.90 -39.82 -48.95
CA PHE A 10 7.99 -38.79 -48.42
C PHE A 10 8.35 -38.12 -47.08
N PHE A 11 7.84 -36.89 -46.89
CA PHE A 11 7.33 -36.46 -45.58
C PHE A 11 5.95 -35.79 -45.73
N LEU A 12 5.03 -36.15 -44.82
CA LEU A 12 3.65 -35.67 -44.75
C LEU A 12 3.40 -35.08 -43.35
N SER A 13 2.44 -34.16 -43.26
CA SER A 13 1.63 -33.78 -42.07
C SER A 13 2.30 -33.18 -40.82
N MET A 14 1.84 -31.96 -40.51
CA MET A 14 1.46 -31.39 -39.20
C MET A 14 2.36 -31.56 -37.96
N LEU A 15 2.65 -30.42 -37.31
CA LEU A 15 2.33 -30.24 -35.89
C LEU A 15 2.19 -28.75 -35.50
N PHE A 16 1.15 -28.43 -34.72
CA PHE A 16 0.98 -27.17 -34.01
C PHE A 16 2.01 -27.04 -32.87
N ALA A 17 2.54 -25.84 -32.62
CA ALA A 17 2.77 -25.29 -31.28
C ALA A 17 3.06 -23.78 -31.39
N GLY A 18 2.56 -23.00 -30.42
CA GLY A 18 2.59 -21.54 -30.52
C GLY A 18 3.97 -20.91 -30.29
N ALA A 19 4.36 -19.98 -31.16
CA ALA A 19 5.21 -18.87 -30.75
C ALA A 19 4.31 -17.85 -30.04
N SER A 20 4.30 -17.93 -28.71
CA SER A 20 3.48 -17.09 -27.84
C SER A 20 3.68 -15.60 -28.12
N THR A 21 2.56 -14.89 -28.14
CA THR A 21 2.42 -13.45 -27.84
C THR A 21 3.63 -12.84 -27.11
N ASN A 22 4.39 -12.00 -27.81
CA ASN A 22 5.23 -10.98 -27.18
C ASN A 22 4.32 -9.88 -26.57
N LEU A 23 3.59 -10.25 -25.52
CA LEU A 23 2.87 -9.30 -24.67
C LEU A 23 3.91 -8.38 -24.04
N PHE A 24 3.74 -7.08 -24.24
CA PHE A 24 4.61 -6.06 -23.69
C PHE A 24 4.47 -6.02 -22.17
N TRP A 25 5.31 -6.81 -21.49
CA TRP A 25 5.43 -6.80 -20.04
C TRP A 25 5.70 -5.37 -19.53
N LEU A 26 4.74 -4.81 -18.80
CA LEU A 26 4.93 -3.60 -18.00
C LEU A 26 5.91 -3.93 -16.87
N HIS A 27 7.07 -3.27 -16.87
CA HIS A 27 8.20 -3.65 -16.02
C HIS A 27 8.43 -2.73 -14.81
N ALA A 28 7.71 -1.62 -14.65
CA ALA A 28 8.00 -0.62 -13.63
C ALA A 28 6.83 -0.25 -12.73
N GLN A 29 6.61 -1.01 -11.64
CA GLN A 29 5.60 -0.69 -10.64
C GLN A 29 6.09 -1.14 -9.25
N LEU A 30 6.61 -0.25 -8.40
CA LEU A 30 7.12 -0.62 -7.07
C LEU A 30 6.03 -1.26 -6.21
N ALA A 31 4.82 -0.68 -6.24
CA ALA A 31 3.65 -1.26 -5.58
C ALA A 31 3.39 -2.70 -6.03
N GLU A 32 3.28 -3.02 -7.33
CA GLU A 32 2.96 -4.38 -7.79
C GLU A 32 4.12 -5.38 -7.71
N LYS A 33 5.36 -4.90 -7.79
CA LYS A 33 6.54 -5.77 -7.87
C LYS A 33 7.20 -6.03 -6.53
N VAL A 34 7.07 -5.12 -5.58
CA VAL A 34 7.75 -5.17 -4.29
C VAL A 34 6.76 -5.20 -3.13
N PHE A 35 5.74 -4.36 -3.09
CA PHE A 35 4.86 -4.26 -1.91
C PHE A 35 3.66 -5.22 -1.95
N ARG A 36 2.95 -5.30 -3.08
CA ARG A 36 1.72 -6.10 -3.21
C ARG A 36 1.99 -7.61 -3.15
N THR A 37 1.06 -8.30 -2.50
CA THR A 37 0.98 -9.76 -2.51
C THR A 37 -0.12 -10.19 -3.47
N ASP A 38 0.11 -11.24 -4.26
CA ASP A 38 -0.93 -11.80 -5.12
C ASP A 38 -1.95 -12.54 -4.25
N TYR A 39 -3.22 -12.15 -4.38
CA TYR A 39 -4.31 -12.75 -3.64
C TYR A 39 -4.91 -13.96 -4.35
N ARG A 40 -4.72 -14.13 -5.67
CA ARG A 40 -5.40 -15.17 -6.45
C ARG A 40 -5.08 -16.57 -5.92
N ILE A 41 -6.13 -17.37 -5.74
CA ILE A 41 -5.99 -18.81 -5.46
C ILE A 41 -5.62 -19.51 -6.78
N ASN A 42 -4.53 -20.28 -6.77
CA ASN A 42 -4.20 -21.16 -7.89
C ASN A 42 -4.81 -22.54 -7.63
N SER A 43 -5.88 -22.90 -8.36
CA SER A 43 -6.57 -24.19 -8.25
C SER A 43 -5.65 -25.38 -8.58
N GLU A 44 -4.62 -25.21 -9.41
CA GLU A 44 -3.61 -26.25 -9.66
C GLU A 44 -2.89 -26.68 -8.38
N ASN A 45 -2.93 -25.88 -7.31
CA ASN A 45 -2.33 -26.18 -6.02
C ASN A 45 -3.22 -26.96 -5.06
N GLU A 46 -4.43 -27.38 -5.45
CA GLU A 46 -5.28 -28.25 -4.64
C GLU A 46 -4.46 -29.41 -4.00
N ARG A 47 -4.73 -29.66 -2.70
CA ARG A 47 -4.09 -30.66 -1.84
C ARG A 47 -2.58 -30.50 -1.69
N LYS A 48 -2.01 -29.34 -2.02
CA LYS A 48 -0.58 -29.05 -1.79
C LYS A 48 -0.38 -28.21 -0.53
N LEU A 49 0.60 -28.63 0.27
CA LEU A 49 1.14 -27.88 1.40
C LEU A 49 2.54 -27.36 1.03
N PHE A 50 2.74 -26.07 1.20
CA PHE A 50 4.01 -25.37 1.01
C PHE A 50 4.51 -24.79 2.33
N VAL A 51 5.82 -24.56 2.42
CA VAL A 51 6.41 -23.57 3.33
C VAL A 51 6.92 -22.43 2.49
N ALA A 52 6.48 -21.22 2.80
CA ALA A 52 6.87 -19.99 2.15
C ALA A 52 7.56 -19.06 3.16
N LEU A 53 8.59 -18.38 2.68
CA LEU A 53 9.25 -17.29 3.40
C LEU A 53 9.01 -16.03 2.57
N ASP A 54 8.46 -14.97 3.16
CA ASP A 54 8.30 -13.67 2.51
C ASP A 54 9.11 -12.65 3.31
N ASN A 55 9.98 -11.90 2.64
CA ASN A 55 10.82 -10.87 3.24
C ASN A 55 10.80 -9.63 2.39
N LEU A 56 10.68 -8.47 3.04
CA LEU A 56 11.06 -7.19 2.45
C LEU A 56 12.21 -6.60 3.25
N SER A 57 13.40 -6.57 2.67
CA SER A 57 14.54 -5.81 3.18
C SER A 57 14.49 -4.40 2.60
N PHE A 58 14.69 -3.37 3.42
CA PHE A 58 14.53 -1.98 3.01
C PHE A 58 15.54 -1.03 3.67
N PHE A 59 15.92 -0.02 2.90
CA PHE A 59 16.59 1.18 3.40
C PHE A 59 15.88 2.38 2.78
N ARG A 60 15.28 3.25 3.58
CA ARG A 60 14.66 4.51 3.10
C ARG A 60 15.17 5.67 3.92
N ASN A 61 15.71 6.70 3.28
CA ASN A 61 16.09 7.95 3.93
C ASN A 61 15.18 9.08 3.45
N THR A 62 14.61 9.83 4.38
CA THR A 62 13.71 10.96 4.12
C THR A 62 14.32 12.22 4.74
N GLU A 63 14.77 13.14 3.89
CA GLU A 63 15.27 14.44 4.31
C GLU A 63 14.17 15.50 4.17
N SER A 64 13.94 16.25 5.25
CA SER A 64 12.90 17.28 5.29
C SER A 64 13.44 18.57 5.90
N THR A 65 13.21 19.67 5.19
CA THR A 65 13.47 21.03 5.65
C THR A 65 12.18 21.73 6.12
N SER A 66 11.02 21.10 5.92
CA SER A 66 9.71 21.63 6.24
C SER A 66 9.28 21.37 7.68
N PHE A 67 8.59 22.34 8.29
CA PHE A 67 8.00 22.15 9.60
C PHE A 67 6.80 21.19 9.63
N ALA A 68 6.33 20.66 8.50
CA ALA A 68 5.21 19.71 8.46
C ALA A 68 5.58 18.30 8.93
N GLN A 69 6.82 17.86 8.69
CA GLN A 69 7.34 16.56 9.10
C GLN A 69 8.86 16.65 9.20
N LYS A 70 9.47 16.09 10.26
CA LYS A 70 10.93 16.02 10.39
C LYS A 70 11.50 14.90 9.49
N GLY A 71 12.77 15.03 9.08
CA GLY A 71 13.49 13.95 8.37
C GLY A 71 13.86 12.78 9.29
N TYR A 72 14.03 11.59 8.70
CA TYR A 72 14.35 10.32 9.36
C TYR A 72 14.85 9.24 8.37
N THR A 73 15.42 8.17 8.91
CA THR A 73 15.88 7.00 8.14
C THR A 73 15.21 5.72 8.66
N LEU A 74 14.78 4.86 7.75
CA LEU A 74 14.25 3.52 8.00
C LEU A 74 15.20 2.46 7.40
N PRO A 75 16.27 2.06 8.11
CA PRO A 75 17.05 0.87 7.78
C PRO A 75 16.41 -0.35 8.45
N GLY A 76 15.95 -1.34 7.69
CA GLY A 76 15.26 -2.49 8.30
C GLY A 76 14.92 -3.63 7.36
N PHE A 77 14.12 -4.56 7.87
CA PHE A 77 13.42 -5.57 7.10
C PHE A 77 12.19 -6.04 7.86
N TRP A 78 11.19 -6.59 7.17
CA TRP A 78 10.22 -7.48 7.81
C TRP A 78 10.34 -8.88 7.23
N LEU A 79 9.98 -9.88 8.05
CA LEU A 79 10.08 -11.29 7.71
C LEU A 79 8.79 -12.01 8.11
N GLN A 80 8.33 -12.88 7.22
CA GLN A 80 7.13 -13.66 7.42
C GLN A 80 7.36 -15.11 6.99
N LEU A 81 7.39 -16.03 7.96
CA LEU A 81 7.54 -17.46 7.73
C LEU A 81 6.18 -18.12 7.90
N LYS A 82 5.68 -18.82 6.87
CA LYS A 82 4.35 -19.43 6.89
C LYS A 82 4.25 -20.76 6.15
N GLY A 83 3.43 -21.66 6.67
CA GLY A 83 2.82 -22.72 5.88
C GLY A 83 1.70 -22.17 5.02
N VAL A 84 1.56 -22.68 3.79
CA VAL A 84 0.46 -22.34 2.87
C VAL A 84 -0.16 -23.64 2.38
N TYR A 85 -1.44 -23.86 2.66
CA TYR A 85 -2.17 -25.07 2.32
C TYR A 85 -3.42 -24.76 1.50
N TYR A 86 -3.64 -25.53 0.45
CA TYR A 86 -4.81 -25.43 -0.42
C TYR A 86 -5.67 -26.70 -0.24
N PRO A 87 -6.59 -26.75 0.73
CA PRO A 87 -7.41 -27.96 0.96
C PRO A 87 -8.34 -28.30 -0.21
N THR A 88 -8.76 -27.29 -0.99
CA THR A 88 -9.59 -27.40 -2.19
C THR A 88 -9.12 -26.37 -3.22
N GLU A 89 -9.67 -26.41 -4.44
CA GLU A 89 -9.41 -25.39 -5.49
C GLU A 89 -9.77 -23.95 -5.08
N ASN A 90 -10.74 -23.77 -4.17
CA ASN A 90 -11.32 -22.46 -3.81
C ASN A 90 -10.93 -21.97 -2.40
N ILE A 91 -10.05 -22.69 -1.69
CA ILE A 91 -9.65 -22.34 -0.32
C ILE A 91 -8.13 -22.33 -0.22
N LYS A 92 -7.60 -21.26 0.38
CA LYS A 92 -6.19 -21.07 0.69
C LYS A 92 -6.04 -20.69 2.17
N LEU A 93 -5.35 -21.53 2.92
CA LEU A 93 -5.03 -21.30 4.33
C LEU A 93 -3.55 -20.95 4.46
N GLU A 94 -3.23 -19.86 5.15
CA GLU A 94 -1.86 -19.49 5.50
C GLU A 94 -1.71 -19.44 7.02
N GLY A 95 -0.61 -19.95 7.57
CA GLY A 95 -0.36 -19.91 9.02
C GLY A 95 1.12 -19.87 9.36
N GLY A 96 1.52 -18.99 10.28
CA GLY A 96 2.92 -18.68 10.54
C GLY A 96 3.13 -17.53 11.52
N VAL A 97 4.23 -16.79 11.32
CA VAL A 97 4.61 -15.61 12.12
C VAL A 97 5.08 -14.47 11.22
N HIS A 98 4.85 -13.24 11.65
CA HIS A 98 5.38 -12.01 11.05
C HIS A 98 6.26 -11.25 12.07
N SER A 99 7.28 -10.53 11.61
CA SER A 99 8.15 -9.74 12.47
C SER A 99 8.86 -8.60 11.71
N VAL A 100 8.87 -7.40 12.29
CA VAL A 100 9.52 -6.19 11.74
C VAL A 100 10.79 -5.86 12.53
N TRP A 101 11.86 -5.53 11.81
CA TRP A 101 13.20 -5.27 12.35
C TRP A 101 13.78 -3.96 11.79
N PHE A 102 14.49 -3.20 12.62
CA PHE A 102 15.11 -1.93 12.29
C PHE A 102 16.53 -1.91 12.84
N TRP A 103 17.51 -1.66 11.97
CA TRP A 103 18.93 -1.75 12.34
C TRP A 103 19.32 -0.60 13.28
N GLY A 104 19.85 -0.95 14.45
CA GLY A 104 20.24 0.01 15.49
C GLY A 104 19.09 0.47 16.41
N ALA A 105 17.87 -0.04 16.24
CA ALA A 105 16.75 0.25 17.14
C ALA A 105 16.81 -0.61 18.42
N THR A 106 16.51 0.00 19.56
CA THR A 106 16.40 -0.66 20.88
C THR A 106 14.96 -0.88 21.34
N ARG A 107 13.98 -0.34 20.60
CA ARG A 107 12.53 -0.47 20.82
C ARG A 107 11.85 -0.52 19.46
N TYR A 108 10.72 -1.21 19.37
CA TYR A 108 9.99 -1.44 18.13
C TYR A 108 8.57 -0.86 18.22
N PRO A 109 8.06 -0.19 17.16
CA PRO A 109 6.67 0.25 17.14
C PRO A 109 5.74 -0.97 17.11
N ALA A 110 4.55 -0.82 17.70
CA ALA A 110 3.47 -1.81 17.65
C ALA A 110 2.33 -1.41 16.68
N PHE A 111 2.56 -0.43 15.80
CA PHE A 111 1.54 0.10 14.86
C PHE A 111 2.13 0.61 13.55
N ALA A 112 2.87 1.73 13.58
CA ALA A 112 3.46 2.37 12.39
C ALA A 112 4.61 3.32 12.78
N TYR A 113 5.55 3.58 11.88
CA TYR A 113 6.66 4.51 12.16
C TYR A 113 6.19 5.94 12.49
N LYS A 114 5.07 6.41 11.94
CA LYS A 114 4.57 7.78 12.19
C LYS A 114 4.10 8.00 13.63
N ASP A 115 3.61 6.98 14.32
CA ASP A 115 3.27 7.06 15.75
C ASP A 115 4.52 7.18 16.65
N ILE A 116 5.74 6.95 16.12
CA ILE A 116 6.98 7.11 16.89
C ILE A 116 7.33 8.59 17.11
N ALA A 117 6.88 9.50 16.24
CA ALA A 117 7.15 10.94 16.38
C ALA A 117 6.57 11.53 17.68
N VAL A 118 5.47 10.96 18.18
CA VAL A 118 4.89 11.25 19.50
C VAL A 118 4.48 9.91 20.13
N TRP A 119 5.44 9.22 20.74
CA TRP A 119 5.28 7.91 21.38
C TRP A 119 4.00 7.82 22.23
N ARG A 120 3.09 6.92 21.85
CA ARG A 120 1.82 6.60 22.53
C ARG A 120 1.54 5.11 22.40
N GLY A 121 1.24 4.42 23.51
CA GLY A 121 0.82 3.02 23.50
C GLY A 121 1.86 2.03 24.06
N GLU A 122 1.39 0.83 24.38
CA GLU A 122 2.05 -0.08 25.33
C GLU A 122 3.43 -0.60 24.87
N GLU A 123 4.30 -0.80 25.85
CA GLU A 123 5.70 -1.16 25.63
C GLU A 123 5.87 -2.62 25.15
N SER A 124 6.23 -2.81 23.88
CA SER A 124 7.05 -3.96 23.51
C SER A 124 8.44 -3.79 24.16
N LYS A 125 8.58 -4.25 25.42
CA LYS A 125 9.82 -4.19 26.21
C LYS A 125 10.96 -5.05 25.67
N HIS A 126 10.77 -5.65 24.49
CA HIS A 126 11.62 -6.69 23.92
C HIS A 126 12.21 -6.23 22.60
N ASN A 127 13.41 -6.73 22.28
CA ASN A 127 14.16 -6.40 21.07
C ASN A 127 13.54 -6.98 19.78
N VAL A 128 12.33 -7.52 19.83
CA VAL A 128 11.65 -8.25 18.75
C VAL A 128 10.16 -7.98 18.85
N HIS A 129 9.57 -7.49 17.76
CA HIS A 129 8.12 -7.48 17.58
C HIS A 129 7.72 -8.72 16.76
N LEU A 130 7.00 -9.66 17.37
CA LEU A 130 6.63 -10.95 16.76
C LEU A 130 5.12 -11.11 16.84
N LEU A 131 4.47 -11.22 15.69
CA LEU A 131 3.03 -11.37 15.57
C LEU A 131 2.67 -12.76 15.02
N PRO A 132 1.59 -13.40 15.51
CA PRO A 132 1.01 -14.54 14.81
C PRO A 132 0.52 -14.08 13.44
N TYR A 133 0.61 -14.97 12.45
CA TYR A 133 0.07 -14.73 11.12
C TYR A 133 -0.86 -15.88 10.74
N LEU A 134 -2.14 -15.61 10.52
CA LEU A 134 -3.18 -16.57 10.17
C LEU A 134 -4.13 -15.95 9.14
N ARG A 135 -4.20 -16.53 7.93
CA ARG A 135 -5.17 -16.12 6.90
C ARG A 135 -5.99 -17.31 6.44
N ALA A 136 -7.31 -17.18 6.50
CA ALA A 136 -8.23 -18.02 5.74
C ALA A 136 -8.77 -17.22 4.56
N HIS A 137 -8.48 -17.66 3.34
CA HIS A 137 -8.97 -17.04 2.11
C HIS A 137 -9.85 -18.05 1.35
N VAL A 138 -11.09 -17.65 1.07
CA VAL A 138 -12.13 -18.47 0.43
C VAL A 138 -12.66 -17.73 -0.80
N ALA A 139 -12.47 -18.30 -1.99
CA ALA A 139 -13.17 -17.86 -3.20
C ALA A 139 -14.61 -18.37 -3.15
N LEU A 140 -15.56 -17.46 -2.90
CA LEU A 140 -16.99 -17.77 -2.87
C LEU A 140 -17.58 -17.89 -4.29
N SER A 141 -16.92 -17.27 -5.27
CA SER A 141 -17.17 -17.40 -6.71
C SER A 141 -15.97 -16.86 -7.50
N ASP A 142 -15.97 -17.01 -8.83
CA ASP A 142 -14.97 -16.42 -9.75
C ASP A 142 -14.76 -14.90 -9.61
N GLN A 143 -15.64 -14.19 -8.88
CA GLN A 143 -15.62 -12.73 -8.72
C GLN A 143 -15.60 -12.27 -7.26
N VAL A 144 -15.79 -13.17 -6.27
CA VAL A 144 -15.97 -12.81 -4.86
C VAL A 144 -15.06 -13.63 -3.99
N ASP A 145 -14.19 -12.96 -3.25
CA ASP A 145 -13.27 -13.56 -2.29
C ASP A 145 -13.56 -13.03 -0.88
N LEU A 146 -13.60 -13.94 0.11
CA LEU A 146 -13.68 -13.62 1.54
C LEU A 146 -12.36 -13.97 2.21
N ILE A 147 -11.84 -13.03 3.00
CA ILE A 147 -10.59 -13.19 3.75
C ILE A 147 -10.87 -12.92 5.23
N LEU A 148 -10.39 -13.81 6.09
CA LEU A 148 -10.50 -13.75 7.55
C LEU A 148 -9.11 -13.92 8.19
N GLY A 149 -8.84 -13.17 9.25
CA GLY A 149 -7.51 -13.08 9.87
C GLY A 149 -6.66 -12.03 9.16
N ASP A 150 -5.38 -12.29 8.90
CA ASP A 150 -4.49 -11.38 8.20
C ASP A 150 -4.99 -11.05 6.78
N LEU A 151 -5.13 -9.76 6.48
CA LEU A 151 -5.73 -9.23 5.26
C LEU A 151 -4.68 -9.07 4.16
N TYR A 152 -5.11 -8.97 2.90
CA TYR A 152 -4.25 -8.49 1.83
C TYR A 152 -4.14 -6.96 1.93
N GLY A 153 -3.36 -6.53 2.93
CA GLY A 153 -3.29 -5.14 3.40
C GLY A 153 -2.37 -4.20 2.62
N GLY A 154 -2.35 -2.94 3.06
CA GLY A 154 -1.46 -1.90 2.60
C GLY A 154 -1.59 -1.54 1.12
N SER A 155 -0.49 -1.60 0.35
CA SER A 155 -0.54 -1.25 -1.08
C SER A 155 -1.45 -2.15 -1.92
N ASN A 156 -1.91 -3.30 -1.40
CA ASN A 156 -2.96 -4.10 -2.06
C ASN A 156 -4.27 -3.32 -2.25
N HIS A 157 -4.70 -2.52 -1.25
CA HIS A 157 -5.95 -1.74 -1.31
C HIS A 157 -5.99 -0.67 -2.40
N GLY A 158 -4.82 -0.26 -2.94
CA GLY A 158 -4.76 0.69 -4.06
C GLY A 158 -5.23 2.11 -3.74
N LEU A 159 -5.15 2.51 -2.48
CA LEU A 159 -5.45 3.86 -2.00
C LEU A 159 -4.52 4.92 -2.63
N ILE A 160 -5.05 6.11 -2.93
CA ILE A 160 -4.26 7.24 -3.46
C ILE A 160 -3.32 7.83 -2.40
N ASP A 161 -2.22 8.46 -2.82
CA ASP A 161 -1.16 8.98 -1.92
C ASP A 161 -1.66 9.97 -0.81
N PRO A 162 -2.68 10.84 -1.06
CA PRO A 162 -3.28 11.66 -0.01
C PRO A 162 -4.03 10.87 1.09
N LEU A 163 -4.42 9.62 0.83
CA LEU A 163 -5.13 8.74 1.76
C LEU A 163 -4.21 7.70 2.42
N TYR A 164 -3.17 7.21 1.72
CA TYR A 164 -2.28 6.16 2.20
C TYR A 164 -0.81 6.40 1.81
N ASN A 165 0.12 6.22 2.76
CA ASN A 165 1.55 6.38 2.52
C ASN A 165 2.20 5.02 2.22
N PRO A 166 2.82 4.81 1.03
CA PRO A 166 3.47 3.55 0.68
C PRO A 166 4.54 3.05 1.65
N GLU A 167 5.12 3.93 2.48
CA GLU A 167 6.06 3.58 3.55
C GLU A 167 5.46 2.71 4.68
N LEU A 168 4.13 2.70 4.82
CA LEU A 168 3.45 1.82 5.79
C LEU A 168 3.68 0.34 5.45
N ASN A 169 3.88 -0.02 4.17
CA ASN A 169 4.31 -1.38 3.78
C ASN A 169 5.70 -1.80 4.33
N LEU A 170 6.47 -0.87 4.91
CA LEU A 170 7.77 -1.13 5.52
C LEU A 170 7.69 -1.22 7.06
N SER A 171 6.77 -0.47 7.66
CA SER A 171 6.82 -0.11 9.08
C SER A 171 5.54 -0.37 9.86
N SER A 172 4.47 -0.78 9.18
CA SER A 172 3.22 -1.16 9.83
C SER A 172 3.11 -2.66 10.02
N ASP A 173 2.42 -3.01 11.10
CA ASP A 173 2.01 -4.38 11.36
C ASP A 173 1.01 -4.86 10.29
N PRO A 174 0.91 -6.18 10.04
CA PRO A 174 -0.10 -6.75 9.17
C PRO A 174 -1.52 -6.36 9.61
N GLU A 175 -2.32 -5.90 8.66
CA GLU A 175 -3.75 -5.65 8.90
C GLU A 175 -4.48 -6.97 9.14
N ALA A 176 -5.34 -7.06 10.16
CA ALA A 176 -6.01 -8.30 10.56
C ALA A 176 -7.50 -8.05 10.88
N GLY A 177 -8.38 -8.92 10.39
CA GLY A 177 -9.82 -8.82 10.63
C GLY A 177 -10.65 -9.53 9.55
N VAL A 178 -11.39 -8.74 8.77
CA VAL A 178 -12.24 -9.23 7.66
C VAL A 178 -12.02 -8.39 6.41
N GLN A 179 -11.91 -9.04 5.24
CA GLN A 179 -11.84 -8.37 3.93
C GLN A 179 -12.70 -9.12 2.91
N ILE A 180 -13.35 -8.36 2.03
CA ILE A 180 -14.13 -8.84 0.89
C ILE A 180 -13.57 -8.19 -0.37
N LEU A 181 -13.13 -9.01 -1.32
CA LEU A 181 -12.76 -8.55 -2.67
C LEU A 181 -13.88 -8.91 -3.64
N TYR A 182 -14.31 -7.96 -4.46
CA TYR A 182 -15.31 -8.17 -5.51
C TYR A 182 -14.82 -7.56 -6.83
N HIS A 183 -14.59 -8.41 -7.84
CA HIS A 183 -13.90 -8.04 -9.09
C HIS A 183 -14.69 -8.41 -10.37
N PRO A 184 -15.93 -7.90 -10.54
CA PRO A 184 -16.66 -8.07 -11.79
C PRO A 184 -15.97 -7.32 -12.94
N ARG A 185 -16.35 -7.62 -14.20
CA ARG A 185 -15.73 -6.98 -15.39
C ARG A 185 -15.80 -5.44 -15.41
N TRP A 186 -16.75 -4.84 -14.68
CA TRP A 186 -17.02 -3.40 -14.64
C TRP A 186 -16.45 -2.68 -13.41
N MET A 187 -15.87 -3.39 -12.43
CA MET A 187 -15.38 -2.78 -11.19
C MET A 187 -14.29 -3.65 -10.53
N ASP A 188 -13.33 -3.04 -9.84
CA ASP A 188 -12.62 -3.68 -8.73
C ASP A 188 -13.12 -3.04 -7.43
N LEU A 189 -13.45 -3.85 -6.43
CA LEU A 189 -13.89 -3.42 -5.10
C LEU A 189 -13.13 -4.21 -4.03
N ASP A 190 -12.61 -3.49 -3.04
CA ASP A 190 -11.97 -4.00 -1.84
C ASP A 190 -12.63 -3.30 -0.64
N ILE A 191 -13.24 -4.08 0.24
CA ILE A 191 -13.83 -3.61 1.50
C ILE A 191 -13.18 -4.39 2.63
N TRP A 192 -12.69 -3.69 3.65
CA TRP A 192 -12.04 -4.34 4.78
C TRP A 192 -12.33 -3.67 6.11
N LEU A 193 -12.15 -4.44 7.18
CA LEU A 193 -12.14 -4.00 8.56
C LEU A 193 -10.85 -4.53 9.19
N ASN A 194 -9.88 -3.64 9.38
CA ASN A 194 -8.66 -3.90 10.12
C ASN A 194 -8.91 -3.62 11.61
N TRP A 195 -8.69 -4.62 12.47
CA TRP A 195 -8.84 -4.51 13.91
C TRP A 195 -7.47 -4.27 14.56
N GLU A 196 -7.19 -3.01 14.89
CA GLU A 196 -5.89 -2.55 15.38
C GLU A 196 -5.71 -2.83 16.88
N SER A 197 -6.79 -2.77 17.66
CA SER A 197 -6.79 -2.97 19.11
C SER A 197 -8.15 -3.48 19.57
N PHE A 198 -8.16 -4.61 20.28
CA PHE A 198 -9.33 -5.15 20.97
C PHE A 198 -9.24 -4.86 22.47
N ILE A 199 -10.38 -4.65 23.13
CA ILE A 199 -10.47 -4.45 24.59
C ILE A 199 -11.37 -5.49 25.25
N TYR A 200 -10.97 -5.90 26.45
CA TYR A 200 -11.84 -6.53 27.42
C TYR A 200 -12.37 -5.50 28.43
N LYS A 201 -13.40 -5.90 29.18
CA LYS A 201 -13.97 -5.06 30.23
C LYS A 201 -12.93 -4.81 31.34
N LEU A 202 -12.70 -3.54 31.68
CA LEU A 202 -11.68 -3.02 32.60
C LEU A 202 -10.26 -2.85 32.02
N ASP A 203 -10.06 -3.04 30.71
CA ASP A 203 -8.79 -2.69 30.07
C ASP A 203 -8.56 -1.16 30.10
N THR A 204 -7.29 -0.76 30.05
CA THR A 204 -6.87 0.65 30.21
C THR A 204 -6.39 1.33 28.93
N HIS A 205 -6.40 0.61 27.81
CA HIS A 205 -6.14 1.11 26.46
C HIS A 205 -7.44 1.21 25.67
N GLN A 206 -7.43 1.95 24.55
CA GLN A 206 -8.63 2.13 23.73
C GLN A 206 -8.78 1.00 22.70
N GLU A 207 -10.03 0.61 22.44
CA GLU A 207 -10.40 -0.13 21.22
C GLU A 207 -10.01 0.69 19.99
N ALA A 208 -9.52 0.04 18.93
CA ALA A 208 -9.21 0.71 17.68
C ALA A 208 -9.46 -0.20 16.48
N PHE A 209 -10.13 0.32 15.47
CA PHE A 209 -10.30 -0.36 14.18
C PHE A 209 -10.42 0.65 13.04
N THR A 210 -10.04 0.21 11.85
CA THR A 210 -10.14 0.97 10.62
C THR A 210 -11.00 0.21 9.62
N PHE A 211 -12.14 0.80 9.24
CA PHE A 211 -12.91 0.37 8.08
C PHE A 211 -12.35 1.02 6.82
N GLY A 212 -12.21 0.25 5.76
CA GLY A 212 -11.76 0.71 4.44
C GLY A 212 -12.66 0.28 3.30
N TRP A 213 -12.75 1.15 2.31
CA TRP A 213 -13.41 0.94 1.03
C TRP A 213 -12.49 1.48 -0.06
N SER A 214 -12.22 0.66 -1.08
CA SER A 214 -11.53 1.08 -2.31
C SER A 214 -12.24 0.49 -3.52
N SER A 215 -12.75 1.32 -4.40
CA SER A 215 -13.44 0.88 -5.62
C SER A 215 -12.99 1.64 -6.87
N ARG A 216 -12.75 0.91 -7.95
CA ARG A 216 -12.40 1.44 -9.28
C ARG A 216 -13.40 0.95 -10.32
N PHE A 217 -14.26 1.85 -10.80
CA PHE A 217 -15.28 1.59 -11.81
C PHE A 217 -14.69 1.71 -13.22
N LYS A 218 -14.84 0.67 -14.03
CA LYS A 218 -14.24 0.54 -15.37
C LYS A 218 -15.30 0.86 -16.43
N PHE A 219 -15.18 2.00 -17.11
CA PHE A 219 -16.14 2.37 -18.17
C PHE A 219 -15.89 1.64 -19.49
N ASN A 220 -14.68 1.10 -19.67
CA ASN A 220 -14.30 0.25 -20.80
C ASN A 220 -13.19 -0.73 -20.38
N SER A 221 -12.74 -1.59 -21.30
CA SER A 221 -11.68 -2.56 -21.05
C SER A 221 -10.36 -1.87 -20.65
N THR A 222 -9.67 -2.42 -19.65
CA THR A 222 -8.31 -2.03 -19.26
C THR A 222 -7.30 -2.18 -20.41
N GLU A 223 -7.63 -3.01 -21.41
CA GLU A 223 -6.83 -3.24 -22.61
C GLU A 223 -7.05 -2.22 -23.74
N SER A 224 -8.00 -1.29 -23.59
CA SER A 224 -8.25 -0.23 -24.58
C SER A 224 -7.07 0.74 -24.70
N THR A 225 -6.87 1.35 -25.88
CA THR A 225 -5.82 2.37 -26.07
C THR A 225 -5.98 3.52 -25.08
N PHE A 226 -7.22 3.96 -24.82
CA PHE A 226 -7.57 4.83 -23.71
C PHE A 226 -8.55 4.06 -22.82
N HIS A 227 -8.12 3.66 -21.63
CA HIS A 227 -9.00 3.10 -20.61
C HIS A 227 -9.46 4.22 -19.66
N VAL A 228 -10.77 4.36 -19.47
CA VAL A 228 -11.37 5.41 -18.63
C VAL A 228 -12.01 4.75 -17.43
N TYR A 229 -11.77 5.33 -16.26
CA TYR A 229 -12.29 4.83 -14.99
C TYR A 229 -12.66 5.97 -14.03
N ALA A 230 -13.49 5.64 -13.05
CA ALA A 230 -13.70 6.46 -11.86
C ALA A 230 -13.24 5.70 -10.62
N LEU A 231 -12.80 6.42 -9.58
CA LEU A 231 -12.49 5.83 -8.29
C LEU A 231 -13.35 6.44 -7.18
N MET A 232 -13.62 5.63 -6.16
CA MET A 232 -14.20 6.06 -4.90
C MET A 232 -13.52 5.28 -3.78
N GLN A 233 -13.01 6.00 -2.78
CA GLN A 233 -12.26 5.46 -1.66
C GLN A 233 -12.75 6.10 -0.36
N ALA A 234 -12.80 5.31 0.73
CA ALA A 234 -13.12 5.80 2.05
C ALA A 234 -12.33 5.03 3.12
N LEU A 235 -11.97 5.74 4.18
CA LEU A 235 -11.29 5.22 5.36
C LEU A 235 -11.99 5.81 6.58
N ALA A 236 -12.38 4.97 7.53
CA ALA A 236 -12.98 5.38 8.79
C ALA A 236 -12.22 4.72 9.94
N GLN A 237 -11.43 5.49 10.69
CA GLN A 237 -10.77 4.99 11.91
C GLN A 237 -11.62 5.37 13.12
N HIS A 238 -11.89 4.37 13.95
CA HIS A 238 -12.53 4.50 15.25
C HIS A 238 -11.50 4.23 16.35
N ARG A 239 -11.54 5.02 17.44
CA ARG A 239 -10.74 4.82 18.65
C ARG A 239 -11.57 5.12 19.92
N GLY A 240 -11.58 4.18 20.86
CA GLY A 240 -12.29 4.24 22.16
C GLY A 240 -13.51 3.30 22.22
N GLY A 241 -13.81 2.77 23.41
CA GLY A 241 -14.90 1.83 23.63
C GLY A 241 -15.91 2.28 24.70
N GLU A 242 -17.08 1.60 24.75
CA GLU A 242 -18.12 1.84 25.77
C GLU A 242 -17.73 1.30 27.18
N LEU A 243 -16.71 0.43 27.23
CA LEU A 243 -16.26 -0.26 28.45
C LEU A 243 -15.03 0.39 29.12
N ASP A 244 -14.49 1.46 28.55
CA ASP A 244 -13.25 2.11 28.98
C ASP A 244 -13.40 2.81 30.35
N THR A 245 -12.68 2.34 31.37
CA THR A 245 -12.58 3.03 32.67
C THR A 245 -11.53 4.16 32.68
N ILE A 246 -11.24 4.75 31.51
CA ILE A 246 -10.21 5.78 31.32
C ILE A 246 -10.70 7.12 31.89
N SER A 247 -10.38 7.36 33.17
CA SER A 247 -10.81 8.50 33.98
C SER A 247 -10.22 9.88 33.58
N ASN A 248 -9.52 9.94 32.44
CA ASN A 248 -8.79 11.12 31.95
C ASN A 248 -9.41 11.79 30.70
N GLY A 249 -10.69 11.54 30.41
CA GLY A 249 -11.44 12.32 29.41
C GLY A 249 -11.07 12.06 27.94
N GLN A 250 -10.47 10.91 27.63
CA GLN A 250 -10.22 10.49 26.25
C GLN A 250 -11.52 10.02 25.60
N SER A 251 -12.33 10.99 25.13
CA SER A 251 -13.57 10.74 24.39
C SER A 251 -13.33 9.88 23.14
N VAL A 252 -14.30 9.02 22.80
CA VAL A 252 -14.42 8.33 21.52
C VAL A 252 -14.06 9.24 20.34
N GLN A 253 -13.21 8.73 19.44
CA GLN A 253 -12.70 9.44 18.28
C GLN A 253 -13.10 8.68 17.02
N THR A 254 -13.79 9.36 16.11
CA THR A 254 -14.17 8.79 14.81
C THR A 254 -13.71 9.77 13.74
N MET A 255 -12.79 9.32 12.90
CA MET A 255 -12.18 10.14 11.84
C MET A 255 -12.39 9.48 10.49
N LEU A 256 -12.65 10.29 9.48
CA LEU A 256 -13.00 9.88 8.13
C LEU A 256 -12.07 10.56 7.12
N ASN A 257 -11.58 9.78 6.16
CA ASN A 257 -11.01 10.25 4.90
C ASN A 257 -11.82 9.65 3.76
N GLY A 258 -11.94 10.39 2.66
CA GLY A 258 -12.53 9.89 1.43
C GLY A 258 -11.92 10.55 0.22
N ALA A 259 -12.02 9.89 -0.92
CA ALA A 259 -11.63 10.41 -2.23
C ALA A 259 -12.63 9.95 -3.29
N ALA A 260 -12.88 10.81 -4.27
CA ALA A 260 -13.60 10.47 -5.49
C ALA A 260 -12.94 11.18 -6.67
N GLY A 261 -12.75 10.47 -7.77
CA GLY A 261 -12.01 11.00 -8.91
C GLY A 261 -12.23 10.24 -10.21
N VAL A 262 -11.63 10.76 -11.27
CA VAL A 262 -11.68 10.19 -12.62
C VAL A 262 -10.28 10.14 -13.22
N GLY A 263 -10.00 9.08 -13.97
CA GLY A 263 -8.70 8.89 -14.59
C GLY A 263 -8.76 8.24 -15.97
N VAL A 264 -7.67 8.46 -16.71
CA VAL A 264 -7.46 7.94 -18.05
C VAL A 264 -6.09 7.28 -18.12
N ASP A 265 -6.10 6.02 -18.53
CA ASP A 265 -4.94 5.21 -18.86
C ASP A 265 -4.72 5.19 -20.38
N TRP A 266 -3.72 5.92 -20.88
CA TRP A 266 -3.27 5.83 -22.27
C TRP A 266 -2.25 4.70 -22.42
N ASN A 267 -2.70 3.56 -22.95
CA ASN A 267 -1.89 2.38 -23.23
C ASN A 267 -1.19 2.53 -24.60
N VAL A 268 0.00 3.15 -24.60
CA VAL A 268 0.81 3.42 -25.81
C VAL A 268 1.30 2.12 -26.48
N ARG A 269 1.59 1.08 -25.67
CA ARG A 269 1.96 -0.29 -26.10
C ARG A 269 3.23 -0.42 -26.98
N HIS A 270 3.88 0.66 -27.38
CA HIS A 270 5.06 0.68 -28.27
C HIS A 270 6.15 1.64 -27.78
N GLY A 271 7.41 1.33 -28.08
CA GLY A 271 8.55 2.17 -27.68
C GLY A 271 8.90 2.06 -26.19
N VAL A 272 9.54 3.10 -25.65
CA VAL A 272 10.00 3.15 -24.24
C VAL A 272 8.84 3.43 -23.27
N LEU A 273 7.94 4.35 -23.63
CA LEU A 273 6.72 4.63 -22.88
C LEU A 273 5.68 3.52 -23.13
N LYS A 274 5.27 2.82 -22.08
CA LYS A 274 4.30 1.71 -22.15
C LYS A 274 2.89 2.19 -21.85
N LYS A 275 2.74 3.00 -20.80
CA LYS A 275 1.47 3.52 -20.29
C LYS A 275 1.66 4.94 -19.76
N LEU A 276 0.67 5.81 -19.99
CA LEU A 276 0.54 7.08 -19.30
C LEU A 276 -0.82 7.13 -18.60
N GLN A 277 -0.81 7.20 -17.28
CA GLN A 277 -1.99 7.41 -16.43
C GLN A 277 -2.08 8.90 -16.06
N MET A 278 -3.29 9.45 -16.10
CA MET A 278 -3.62 10.78 -15.58
C MET A 278 -4.90 10.68 -14.75
N GLU A 279 -4.93 11.31 -13.58
CA GLU A 279 -6.02 11.19 -12.60
C GLU A 279 -6.27 12.53 -11.91
N ILE A 280 -7.55 12.84 -11.65
CA ILE A 280 -7.95 14.03 -10.88
C ILE A 280 -8.96 13.59 -9.82
N ASP A 281 -8.65 13.88 -8.56
CA ASP A 281 -9.43 13.50 -7.39
C ASP A 281 -9.78 14.70 -6.52
N VAL A 282 -10.97 14.64 -5.92
CA VAL A 282 -11.36 15.45 -4.78
C VAL A 282 -11.28 14.57 -3.54
N THR A 283 -10.60 15.04 -2.50
CA THR A 283 -10.56 14.37 -1.20
C THR A 283 -11.36 15.12 -0.15
N GLY A 284 -11.80 14.40 0.89
CA GLY A 284 -12.49 14.94 2.06
C GLY A 284 -11.95 14.36 3.36
N TYR A 285 -11.91 15.19 4.39
CA TYR A 285 -11.60 14.82 5.77
C TYR A 285 -12.75 15.26 6.68
N TYR A 286 -13.11 14.43 7.67
CA TYR A 286 -14.08 14.77 8.70
C TYR A 286 -13.78 14.07 10.03
N GLN A 287 -13.80 14.79 11.14
CA GLN A 287 -13.73 14.23 12.49
C GLN A 287 -15.12 14.31 13.14
N HIS A 288 -15.82 13.17 13.13
CA HIS A 288 -17.19 13.04 13.62
C HIS A 288 -17.26 13.11 15.15
N ALA A 289 -16.32 12.45 15.84
CA ALA A 289 -16.25 12.40 17.29
C ALA A 289 -14.84 12.74 17.82
N GLY A 290 -14.79 13.23 19.05
CA GLY A 290 -13.56 13.59 19.76
C GLY A 290 -12.90 14.90 19.30
N ASN A 291 -11.81 15.28 19.97
CA ASN A 291 -11.03 16.51 19.75
C ASN A 291 -9.53 16.22 19.48
N LEU A 292 -9.20 15.09 18.82
CA LEU A 292 -7.79 14.69 18.58
C LEU A 292 -7.01 15.75 17.80
N TRP A 293 -7.58 16.23 16.69
CA TRP A 293 -6.97 17.26 15.85
C TRP A 293 -7.69 18.62 15.97
N PRO A 294 -6.98 19.74 15.73
CA PRO A 294 -7.55 21.10 15.80
C PRO A 294 -8.54 21.41 14.66
N LEU A 295 -8.60 20.58 13.62
CA LEU A 295 -9.49 20.74 12.47
C LEU A 295 -10.61 19.70 12.53
N LYS A 296 -11.82 20.09 12.10
CA LYS A 296 -13.00 19.22 12.11
C LYS A 296 -13.38 18.66 10.75
N ARG A 297 -13.04 19.38 9.68
CA ARG A 297 -13.34 19.00 8.30
C ARG A 297 -12.43 19.75 7.36
N GLY A 298 -12.16 19.16 6.21
CA GLY A 298 -11.39 19.79 5.14
C GLY A 298 -11.53 19.04 3.83
N TYR A 299 -10.97 19.59 2.77
CA TYR A 299 -11.02 19.00 1.43
C TYR A 299 -9.71 19.25 0.67
N GLY A 300 -9.44 18.40 -0.31
CA GLY A 300 -8.23 18.46 -1.14
C GLY A 300 -8.53 18.25 -2.62
N TRP A 301 -7.61 18.72 -3.45
CA TRP A 301 -7.58 18.49 -4.89
C TRP A 301 -6.23 17.85 -5.22
N TYR A 302 -6.28 16.64 -5.78
CA TYR A 302 -5.13 15.90 -6.27
C TYR A 302 -5.22 15.82 -7.80
N GLY A 303 -4.15 16.20 -8.48
CA GLY A 303 -3.98 15.91 -9.90
C GLY A 303 -2.68 15.14 -10.08
N SER A 304 -2.75 13.91 -10.56
CA SER A 304 -1.59 13.02 -10.68
C SER A 304 -1.37 12.55 -12.13
N MET A 305 -0.11 12.26 -12.44
CA MET A 305 0.36 11.78 -13.73
C MET A 305 1.44 10.73 -13.50
N THR A 306 1.26 9.53 -14.04
CA THR A 306 2.21 8.42 -13.91
C THR A 306 2.57 7.88 -15.30
N ALA A 307 3.86 7.92 -15.64
CA ALA A 307 4.40 7.40 -16.90
C ALA A 307 5.19 6.11 -16.63
N ASP A 308 4.66 4.98 -17.10
CA ASP A 308 5.33 3.69 -17.06
C ASP A 308 6.22 3.56 -18.29
N LEU A 309 7.53 3.54 -18.07
CA LEU A 309 8.53 3.22 -19.07
C LEU A 309 8.80 1.70 -18.99
N CYS A 310 9.95 1.23 -19.47
CA CYS A 310 10.35 -0.18 -19.34
C CYS A 310 10.58 -0.56 -17.86
N ASP A 311 11.80 -0.42 -17.34
CA ASP A 311 12.12 -0.72 -15.93
C ASP A 311 11.96 0.48 -14.98
N PHE A 312 11.56 1.64 -15.53
CA PHE A 312 11.37 2.90 -14.80
C PHE A 312 9.92 3.39 -14.82
N ARG A 313 9.48 3.99 -13.72
CA ARG A 313 8.20 4.71 -13.62
C ARG A 313 8.49 6.14 -13.15
N ALA A 314 7.96 7.13 -13.86
CA ALA A 314 8.00 8.52 -13.44
C ALA A 314 6.62 8.93 -12.93
N ARG A 315 6.58 9.63 -11.80
CA ARG A 315 5.35 10.15 -11.17
C ARG A 315 5.48 11.66 -11.03
N ALA A 316 4.39 12.38 -11.26
CA ALA A 316 4.28 13.80 -10.97
C ALA A 316 2.87 14.07 -10.43
N ALA A 317 2.75 14.96 -9.44
CA ALA A 317 1.44 15.38 -8.98
C ALA A 317 1.44 16.83 -8.48
N TYR A 318 0.26 17.45 -8.50
CA TYR A 318 -0.02 18.70 -7.83
C TYR A 318 -1.09 18.48 -6.77
N TRP A 319 -0.85 19.05 -5.60
CA TRP A 319 -1.75 18.98 -4.46
C TRP A 319 -2.06 20.38 -3.92
N LYS A 320 -3.34 20.60 -3.59
CA LYS A 320 -3.81 21.73 -2.79
C LYS A 320 -4.94 21.27 -1.89
N CYS A 321 -4.91 21.63 -0.61
CA CYS A 321 -6.03 21.40 0.28
C CYS A 321 -6.43 22.65 1.07
N ASP A 322 -7.54 22.54 1.80
CA ASP A 322 -8.03 23.51 2.78
C ASP A 322 -8.51 22.72 4.01
N ASP A 323 -7.82 22.91 5.13
CA ASP A 323 -8.03 22.22 6.41
C ASP A 323 -8.12 20.66 6.35
N PHE A 324 -7.60 20.01 5.29
CA PHE A 324 -7.59 18.55 5.14
C PHE A 324 -6.55 17.88 6.06
N ILE A 325 -6.91 16.79 6.70
CA ILE A 325 -5.99 15.93 7.45
C ILE A 325 -6.01 14.53 6.84
N SER A 326 -4.83 14.01 6.53
CA SER A 326 -4.66 12.64 6.08
C SER A 326 -4.55 11.68 7.26
N LEU A 327 -5.25 10.54 7.23
CA LEU A 327 -5.17 9.51 8.27
C LEU A 327 -3.91 8.64 8.11
N PHE A 328 -3.73 8.03 6.94
CA PHE A 328 -2.61 7.11 6.67
C PHE A 328 -1.62 7.64 5.61
N GLY A 329 -2.01 8.66 4.83
CA GLY A 329 -1.18 9.33 3.82
C GLY A 329 -0.03 10.15 4.39
N ASN A 330 0.83 10.66 3.52
CA ASN A 330 2.00 11.43 3.96
C ASN A 330 1.57 12.79 4.58
N PRO A 331 2.12 13.21 5.75
CA PRO A 331 1.81 14.50 6.37
C PRO A 331 1.96 15.72 5.46
N PHE A 332 2.77 15.67 4.40
CA PHE A 332 2.88 16.75 3.41
C PHE A 332 1.57 17.02 2.63
N TYR A 333 0.64 16.06 2.58
CA TYR A 333 -0.72 16.26 2.05
C TYR A 333 -1.66 16.93 3.09
N GLY A 334 -1.32 16.89 4.38
CA GLY A 334 -2.12 17.46 5.46
C GLY A 334 -1.92 18.97 5.67
N ALA A 335 -2.92 19.58 6.31
CA ALA A 335 -2.88 20.93 6.84
C ALA A 335 -2.26 21.01 8.25
N ILE A 336 -2.14 19.89 8.96
CA ILE A 336 -1.47 19.82 10.27
C ILE A 336 0.02 19.55 10.13
N SER A 337 0.79 20.04 11.11
CA SER A 337 2.18 19.67 11.31
C SER A 337 2.31 18.47 12.26
N THR A 338 3.26 17.58 11.95
CA THR A 338 3.69 16.46 12.81
C THR A 338 5.02 16.73 13.54
N TYR A 339 5.62 17.91 13.36
CA TYR A 339 6.89 18.29 13.99
C TYR A 339 6.75 19.46 14.97
N LEU A 340 5.98 20.48 14.61
CA LEU A 340 5.48 21.51 15.51
C LEU A 340 4.08 21.11 16.00
N ASP A 341 3.95 20.80 17.28
CA ASP A 341 2.68 20.42 17.92
C ASP A 341 1.57 21.44 17.65
N ASP A 342 0.37 20.95 17.33
CA ASP A 342 -0.86 21.74 17.10
C ASP A 342 -0.77 22.84 16.02
N ALA A 343 0.33 22.90 15.25
CA ALA A 343 0.51 23.92 14.24
C ALA A 343 -0.24 23.58 12.94
N VAL A 344 -0.94 24.58 12.38
CA VAL A 344 -1.85 24.41 11.23
C VAL A 344 -1.45 25.33 10.08
N TYR A 345 -1.19 24.75 8.92
CA TYR A 345 -1.01 25.46 7.64
C TYR A 345 -2.34 25.92 7.06
N ARG A 346 -2.35 27.13 6.49
CA ARG A 346 -3.49 27.66 5.74
C ARG A 346 -3.31 27.42 4.25
N GLN A 347 -4.23 26.64 3.69
CA GLN A 347 -4.27 26.26 2.27
C GLN A 347 -2.92 25.78 1.68
N PRO A 348 -2.25 24.79 2.30
CA PRO A 348 -0.95 24.33 1.81
C PRO A 348 -1.06 23.72 0.41
N ARG A 349 0.04 23.84 -0.34
CA ARG A 349 0.16 23.38 -1.72
C ARG A 349 1.49 22.72 -1.92
N MET A 350 1.54 21.72 -2.79
CA MET A 350 2.75 20.93 -3.01
C MET A 350 2.80 20.42 -4.45
N VAL A 351 4.00 20.47 -5.03
CA VAL A 351 4.33 19.76 -6.26
C VAL A 351 5.16 18.53 -5.87
N TYR A 352 4.72 17.37 -6.34
CA TYR A 352 5.38 16.09 -6.16
C TYR A 352 6.02 15.65 -7.47
N ALA A 353 7.23 15.10 -7.39
CA ALA A 353 7.88 14.36 -8.46
C ALA A 353 8.51 13.09 -7.89
N GLY A 354 8.38 11.97 -8.59
CA GLY A 354 8.91 10.68 -8.17
C GLY A 354 9.49 9.89 -9.33
N ALA A 355 10.50 9.09 -9.04
CA ALA A 355 11.09 8.12 -9.95
C ALA A 355 11.24 6.77 -9.25
N GLU A 356 10.76 5.71 -9.90
CA GLU A 356 10.92 4.33 -9.47
C GLU A 356 11.75 3.58 -10.51
N TYR A 357 12.62 2.69 -10.05
CA TYR A 357 13.23 1.63 -10.86
C TYR A 357 12.90 0.29 -10.22
N THR A 358 12.46 -0.70 -11.01
CA THR A 358 12.19 -2.04 -10.46
C THR A 358 12.64 -3.14 -11.40
N ARG A 359 13.25 -4.18 -10.84
CA ARG A 359 13.75 -5.34 -11.59
C ARG A 359 13.40 -6.62 -10.86
N ARG A 360 12.80 -7.58 -11.57
CA ARG A 360 12.57 -8.93 -11.08
C ARG A 360 13.74 -9.84 -11.46
N PHE A 361 14.08 -10.78 -10.59
CA PHE A 361 15.03 -11.85 -10.84
C PHE A 361 14.29 -13.18 -10.65
N GLY A 362 13.73 -13.71 -11.74
CA GLY A 362 12.76 -14.82 -11.66
C GLY A 362 11.42 -14.41 -11.05
N HIS A 363 10.69 -15.38 -10.51
CA HIS A 363 9.36 -15.17 -9.91
C HIS A 363 9.40 -14.79 -8.42
N GLU A 364 10.52 -15.06 -7.75
CA GLU A 364 10.62 -15.01 -6.28
C GLU A 364 11.35 -13.78 -5.76
N PHE A 365 12.11 -13.06 -6.59
CA PHE A 365 12.98 -11.95 -6.16
C PHE A 365 12.68 -10.66 -6.92
N SER A 366 12.58 -9.54 -6.20
CA SER A 366 12.37 -8.20 -6.76
C SER A 366 13.28 -7.17 -6.09
N LEU A 367 14.03 -6.41 -6.88
CA LEU A 367 14.67 -5.16 -6.47
C LEU A 367 13.77 -3.99 -6.86
N GLY A 368 13.62 -3.03 -5.94
CA GLY A 368 13.04 -1.72 -6.19
C GLY A 368 13.96 -0.62 -5.68
N ILE A 369 13.99 0.50 -6.39
CA ILE A 369 14.64 1.75 -5.97
C ILE A 369 13.62 2.86 -6.20
N ASN A 370 13.46 3.76 -5.23
CA ASN A 370 12.62 4.95 -5.37
C ASN A 370 13.40 6.22 -5.04
N ALA A 371 13.05 7.31 -5.71
CA ALA A 371 13.36 8.67 -5.30
C ALA A 371 12.07 9.48 -5.36
N ASP A 372 11.75 10.18 -4.28
CA ASP A 372 10.59 11.07 -4.16
C ASP A 372 11.07 12.49 -3.84
N ALA A 373 10.48 13.51 -4.45
CA ALA A 373 10.74 14.91 -4.21
C ALA A 373 9.42 15.66 -3.97
N PHE A 374 9.36 16.40 -2.86
CA PHE A 374 8.19 17.16 -2.41
C PHE A 374 8.57 18.63 -2.28
N TYR A 375 8.14 19.44 -3.25
CA TYR A 375 8.28 20.89 -3.20
C TYR A 375 7.00 21.50 -2.60
N ARG A 376 7.03 21.82 -1.31
CA ARG A 376 5.93 22.54 -0.65
C ARG A 376 6.08 24.03 -0.97
N ILE A 377 5.02 24.59 -1.55
CA ILE A 377 4.93 26.02 -1.86
C ILE A 377 4.59 26.76 -0.57
N GLY A 378 5.24 27.91 -0.35
CA GLY A 378 5.13 28.69 0.87
C GLY A 378 3.69 28.99 1.28
N ALA A 379 3.40 28.80 2.56
CA ALA A 379 2.07 28.91 3.13
C ALA A 379 2.12 29.59 4.50
N ARG A 380 1.06 30.33 4.83
CA ARG A 380 0.87 30.85 6.20
C ARG A 380 0.60 29.67 7.14
N MET A 381 1.02 29.80 8.39
CA MET A 381 0.76 28.82 9.43
C MET A 381 0.36 29.50 10.74
N VAL A 382 -0.38 28.78 11.56
CA VAL A 382 -0.71 29.16 12.93
C VAL A 382 0.03 28.19 13.84
N ASP A 383 1.17 28.61 14.41
CA ASP A 383 1.81 27.92 15.53
C ASP A 383 1.21 28.43 16.84
N PRO A 384 0.56 27.58 17.67
CA PRO A 384 0.03 28.00 18.97
C PRO A 384 1.11 28.54 19.92
N LYS A 385 2.37 28.10 19.74
CA LYS A 385 3.53 28.60 20.49
C LYS A 385 4.09 29.91 19.92
N LYS A 386 3.48 30.47 18.86
CA LYS A 386 3.76 31.75 18.20
C LYS A 386 5.22 31.93 17.74
N ARG A 387 5.93 30.85 17.42
CA ARG A 387 7.32 30.92 16.91
C ARG A 387 7.36 31.19 15.41
N HIS A 388 6.31 30.79 14.68
CA HIS A 388 6.21 30.89 13.22
C HIS A 388 4.79 31.28 12.78
N ASP A 389 4.70 32.19 11.81
CA ASP A 389 3.47 32.70 11.18
C ASP A 389 3.36 32.31 9.68
N ALA A 390 4.49 31.93 9.07
CA ALA A 390 4.57 31.35 7.74
C ALA A 390 5.76 30.38 7.60
N GLU A 391 5.64 29.47 6.64
CA GLU A 391 6.76 28.73 6.08
C GLU A 391 6.93 29.16 4.61
N GLY A 392 8.15 29.50 4.20
CA GLY A 392 8.48 29.75 2.79
C GLY A 392 8.56 28.45 1.98
N ASP A 393 9.04 28.52 0.74
CA ASP A 393 9.18 27.31 -0.07
C ASP A 393 10.13 26.30 0.59
N ARG A 394 9.78 25.01 0.50
CA ARG A 394 10.56 23.90 1.08
C ARG A 394 10.71 22.76 0.09
N PHE A 395 11.95 22.36 -0.12
CA PHE A 395 12.30 21.13 -0.81
C PHE A 395 12.58 20.03 0.21
N ASN A 396 11.92 18.90 0.05
CA ASN A 396 12.06 17.70 0.87
C ASN A 396 12.19 16.52 -0.09
N TYR A 397 12.97 15.51 0.24
CA TYR A 397 13.17 14.37 -0.64
C TYR A 397 13.31 13.08 0.16
N SER A 398 13.03 11.95 -0.49
CA SER A 398 13.40 10.66 0.04
C SER A 398 14.03 9.78 -1.04
N PHE A 399 14.90 8.89 -0.61
CA PHE A 399 15.49 7.86 -1.44
C PHE A 399 15.34 6.52 -0.73
N GLY A 400 14.96 5.47 -1.46
CA GLY A 400 14.81 4.15 -0.89
C GLY A 400 15.26 3.03 -1.83
N VAL A 401 15.74 1.95 -1.22
CA VAL A 401 16.13 0.71 -1.86
C VAL A 401 15.40 -0.43 -1.14
N PHE A 402 14.79 -1.32 -1.91
CA PHE A 402 13.95 -2.40 -1.43
C PHE A 402 14.33 -3.70 -2.13
N PHE A 403 14.50 -4.77 -1.37
CA PHE A 403 14.68 -6.10 -1.92
C PHE A 403 13.66 -7.04 -1.29
N ARG A 404 12.73 -7.55 -2.11
CA ARG A 404 11.79 -8.58 -1.71
C ARG A 404 12.25 -9.94 -2.20
N PHE A 405 12.23 -10.93 -1.32
CA PHE A 405 12.34 -12.32 -1.70
C PHE A 405 11.21 -13.14 -1.07
N ARG A 406 10.60 -14.00 -1.88
CA ARG A 406 9.39 -14.75 -1.54
C ARG A 406 9.40 -16.20 -2.07
N PRO A 407 10.40 -17.02 -1.70
CA PRO A 407 10.46 -18.41 -2.13
C PRO A 407 9.37 -19.27 -1.50
N SER A 408 8.91 -20.29 -2.23
CA SER A 408 7.88 -21.23 -1.78
C SER A 408 8.25 -22.67 -2.12
N PHE A 409 8.35 -23.51 -1.10
CA PHE A 409 8.78 -24.90 -1.22
C PHE A 409 7.62 -25.85 -0.99
N LEU A 410 7.31 -26.70 -1.97
CA LEU A 410 6.32 -27.76 -1.83
C LEU A 410 6.83 -28.80 -0.81
N ILE A 411 6.10 -28.96 0.30
CA ILE A 411 6.41 -29.95 1.35
C ILE A 411 5.68 -31.26 1.07
N LYS A 412 4.39 -31.20 0.71
CA LYS A 412 3.55 -32.40 0.54
C LYS A 412 2.41 -32.19 -0.46
N ARG A 413 2.04 -33.26 -1.14
CA ARG A 413 0.74 -33.44 -1.83
C ARG A 413 -0.07 -34.48 -1.06
N PHE A 414 -1.37 -34.24 -0.88
CA PHE A 414 -2.29 -35.09 -0.10
C PHE A 414 -3.25 -35.89 -0.96
#